data_AF-A0A3M1FYT5-F1
#
_entry.id   AF-A0A3M1FYT5-F1
#
_cell.length_a   1.000
_cell.length_b   1.000
_cell.length_c   1.000
_cell.angle_alpha   90.00
_cell.angle_beta   90.00
_cell.angle_gamma   90.00
#
_symmetry.space_group_name_H-M   'P 1'
#
loop_
_entity.id
_entity.type
_entity.pdbx_description
1 polymer ?
#
loop_
_entity_poly.entity_id
_entity_poly.type
_entity_poly.pdbx_seq_one_letter_code
_entity_poly.pdbx_strand_id
1 'polypeptide(L)' 'HPRCRYAEPICSQEHPQLIELRPDHFVACHRAAELQLEGIV' A
#
# COMPACT_ATOMS: atom_id res chain seq x y z
N HIS A 1 -0.25 9.68 -6.86
CA HIS A 1 0.98 9.10 -7.43
C HIS A 1 1.80 10.13 -8.21
N PRO A 2 2.12 11.26 -7.57
CA PRO A 2 3.50 11.77 -7.61
C PRO A 2 4.10 12.06 -6.22
N ARG A 3 3.34 11.81 -5.15
CA ARG A 3 3.71 12.14 -3.75
C ARG A 3 4.22 10.95 -2.93
N CYS A 4 4.09 9.72 -3.43
CA CYS A 4 4.55 8.53 -2.71
C CYS A 4 6.04 8.32 -2.99
N ARG A 5 6.87 8.36 -1.95
CA ARG A 5 8.33 8.12 -2.02
C ARG A 5 8.73 6.68 -2.35
N TYR A 6 7.78 5.75 -2.23
CA TYR A 6 7.95 4.32 -2.50
C TYR A 6 7.25 3.89 -3.80
N ALA A 7 6.77 4.85 -4.59
CA ALA A 7 6.06 4.57 -5.84
C ALA A 7 6.98 3.85 -6.82
N GLU A 8 6.49 2.72 -7.32
CA GLU A 8 7.11 1.97 -8.40
C GLU A 8 6.31 2.13 -9.70
N PRO A 9 6.87 1.76 -10.86
CA PRO A 9 6.17 1.89 -12.14
C PRO A 9 4.79 1.21 -12.16
N ILE A 10 4.60 0.11 -11.40
CA ILE A 10 3.33 -0.59 -11.28
C ILE A 10 2.23 0.28 -10.66
N CYS A 11 2.58 1.21 -9.77
CA CYS A 11 1.62 2.08 -9.09
C CYS A 11 0.88 3.06 -10.01
N SER A 12 1.44 3.35 -11.18
CA SER A 12 0.79 4.17 -12.22
C SER A 12 0.19 3.35 -13.35
N GLN A 13 0.54 2.06 -13.44
CA GLN A 13 0.05 1.16 -14.49
C GLN A 13 -1.22 0.45 -14.04
N GLU A 14 -1.30 0.07 -12.76
CA GLU A 14 -2.40 -0.74 -12.24
C GLU A 14 -2.90 -0.22 -10.90
N HIS A 15 -4.21 -0.34 -10.69
CA HIS A 15 -4.83 -0.04 -9.41
C HIS A 15 -4.56 -1.18 -8.43
N PRO A 16 -4.04 -0.88 -7.23
CA PRO A 16 -3.81 -1.90 -6.21
C PRO A 16 -5.13 -2.49 -5.72
N GLN A 17 -5.09 -3.78 -5.40
CA GLN A 17 -6.23 -4.47 -4.80
C GLN A 17 -6.41 -4.03 -3.35
N LEU A 18 -7.68 -3.95 -2.91
CA LEU A 18 -8.01 -3.73 -1.50
C LEU A 18 -7.81 -5.06 -0.76
N ILE A 19 -6.78 -5.10 0.09
CA ILE A 19 -6.43 -6.28 0.88
C ILE A 19 -6.56 -5.97 2.36
N GLU A 20 -6.93 -6.97 3.16
CA GLU A 20 -6.91 -6.89 4.62
C GLU A 20 -5.49 -7.20 5.12
N LEU A 21 -4.81 -6.21 5.71
CA LEU A 21 -3.44 -6.36 6.21
C LEU A 21 -3.43 -6.80 7.68
N ARG A 22 -4.42 -6.37 8.46
CA ARG A 22 -4.68 -6.77 9.85
C ARG A 22 -6.21 -6.82 10.04
N PRO A 23 -6.74 -7.48 11.09
CA PRO A 23 -8.18 -7.50 11.34
C PRO A 23 -8.76 -6.09 11.32
N ASP A 24 -9.78 -5.86 10.50
CA ASP A 24 -10.46 -4.56 10.30
C ASP A 24 -9.58 -3.46 9.66
N HIS A 25 -8.39 -3.79 9.15
CA HIS A 25 -7.47 -2.86 8.50
C HIS A 25 -7.28 -3.22 7.03
N PHE A 26 -7.98 -2.49 6.16
CA PHE A 26 -7.92 -2.65 4.71
C PHE A 26 -7.06 -1.58 4.05
N VAL A 27 -6.23 -1.99 3.11
CA VAL A 27 -5.32 -1.11 2.38
C VAL A 27 -5.31 -1.45 0.90
N ALA A 28 -5.26 -0.42 0.06
CA ALA A 28 -5.11 -0.55 -1.38
C ALA A 28 -3.73 -0.01 -1.79
N CYS A 29 -2.67 -0.75 -1.48
CA CYS A 29 -1.30 -0.41 -1.85
C CYS A 29 -0.55 -1.66 -2.28
N HIS A 30 0.07 -1.63 -3.46
CA HIS A 30 0.87 -2.74 -4.02
C HIS A 30 1.98 -3.21 -3.08
N ARG A 31 2.48 -2.30 -2.22
CA ARG A 31 3.59 -2.55 -1.32
C ARG A 31 3.20 -2.56 0.16
N ALA A 32 1.91 -2.65 0.48
CA ALA A 32 1.45 -2.63 1.86
C ALA A 32 2.03 -3.77 2.73
N ALA A 33 2.34 -4.92 2.13
CA ALA A 33 2.92 -6.07 2.83
C ALA A 33 4.44 -5.94 3.03
N GLU A 34 5.13 -5.25 2.12
CA GLU A 34 6.58 -5.05 2.16
C GLU A 34 6.97 -3.83 3.01
N LEU A 35 6.16 -2.79 2.96
CA LEU A 35 6.32 -1.60 3.79
C LEU A 35 5.80 -1.95 5.18
N GLN A 36 6.72 -2.27 6.10
CA GLN A 36 6.41 -2.24 7.53
C GLN A 36 6.06 -0.81 7.92
N LEU A 37 4.77 -0.48 7.81
CA LEU A 37 4.20 0.72 8.41
C LEU A 37 4.09 0.48 9.91
N GLU A 38 5.24 0.56 10.59
CA GLU A 38 5.30 0.70 12.04
C GLU A 38 4.59 2.01 12.42
N GLY A 39 3.50 1.91 13.18
CA GLY A 39 2.91 3.08 13.86
C GLY A 39 1.62 3.64 13.27
N ILE A 40 0.57 2.82 13.22
CA ILE A 40 -0.76 3.32 13.62
C ILE A 40 -1.15 2.46 14.83
N VAL A 41 -0.80 2.98 16.01
CA VAL A 41 -1.45 2.66 17.29
C VAL A 41 -2.73 3.49 17.40
#